data_AF-A0A7S0VVG4-F1
#
_entry.id   AF-A0A7S0VVG4-F1
#
_cell.length_a   1.000
_cell.length_b   1.000
_cell.length_c   1.000
_cell.angle_alpha   90.00
_cell.angle_beta   90.00
_cell.angle_gamma   90.00
#
_symmetry.space_group_name_H-M   'P 1'
#
loop_
_entity.id
_entity.type
_entity.pdbx_description
1 polymer ?
#
loop_
_entity_poly.entity_id
_entity_poly.type
_entity_poly.pdbx_seq_one_letter_code
_entity_poly.pdbx_strand_id
1 'polypeptide(L)'
;NMSAYAASREDPGTMSDLVDTHEPTVAMSKDGGFTVRCSGVRGPEDKGNFVEFAWLMTEDGTRVLGRATPGIEGEGSATPYEHTFYTKEFVEPGGKVHNVVPYVAYSTSGAWKG
;
A
#
# COMPACT_ATOMS: atom_id res chain seq x y z
N ASN A 1 -16.38 -5.22 -1.93
CA ASN A 1 -16.22 -5.41 -3.38
C ASN A 1 -15.10 -4.48 -3.85
N MET A 2 -13.85 -4.94 -3.84
CA MET A 2 -12.64 -4.11 -4.03
C MET A 2 -12.57 -3.51 -5.44
N SER A 3 -13.14 -4.20 -6.42
CA SER A 3 -13.36 -3.70 -7.79
C SER A 3 -14.14 -2.38 -7.81
N ALA A 4 -15.12 -2.18 -6.91
CA ALA A 4 -15.88 -0.94 -6.87
C ALA A 4 -15.12 0.20 -6.18
N TYR A 5 -14.28 -0.10 -5.17
CA TYR A 5 -13.51 0.92 -4.45
C TYR A 5 -12.32 1.39 -5.30
N ALA A 6 -11.57 0.45 -5.88
CA ALA A 6 -10.48 0.73 -6.81
C ALA A 6 -10.94 1.31 -8.16
N ALA A 7 -12.17 1.02 -8.62
CA ALA A 7 -12.74 1.66 -9.81
C ALA A 7 -13.38 3.04 -9.52
N SER A 8 -13.73 3.33 -8.25
CA SER A 8 -14.35 4.61 -7.87
C SER A 8 -13.35 5.74 -7.66
N ARG A 9 -12.07 5.41 -7.46
CA ARG A 9 -10.98 6.38 -7.46
C ARG A 9 -10.22 6.17 -8.77
N GLU A 10 -10.12 7.25 -9.55
CA GLU A 10 -9.50 7.27 -10.87
C GLU A 10 -8.11 6.61 -10.83
N ASP A 11 -7.68 6.10 -11.99
CA ASP A 11 -6.36 5.53 -12.33
C ASP A 11 -5.27 5.76 -11.27
N PRO A 12 -4.53 4.71 -10.80
CA PRO A 12 -3.44 4.90 -9.84
C PRO A 12 -2.54 6.05 -10.31
N GLY A 13 -2.42 7.06 -9.44
CA GLY A 13 -2.18 8.45 -9.83
C GLY A 13 -1.09 8.63 -10.88
N THR A 14 -1.42 9.30 -11.99
CA THR A 14 -0.48 9.75 -13.02
C THR A 14 0.16 11.12 -12.70
N MET A 15 0.00 11.61 -11.46
CA MET A 15 0.60 12.87 -11.01
C MET A 15 2.09 12.66 -10.74
N SER A 16 2.93 12.94 -11.75
CA SER A 16 4.39 12.74 -11.73
C SER A 16 5.09 13.30 -10.49
N ASP A 17 4.54 14.37 -9.91
CA ASP A 17 5.17 15.12 -8.83
C ASP A 17 4.93 14.48 -7.44
N LEU A 18 4.05 13.48 -7.36
CA LEU A 18 3.68 12.78 -6.12
C LEU A 18 4.12 11.31 -6.09
N VAL A 19 4.65 10.79 -7.21
CA VAL A 19 5.08 9.37 -7.34
C VAL A 19 6.08 9.01 -6.24
N ASP A 20 7.10 9.85 -6.04
CA ASP A 20 8.16 9.62 -5.04
C ASP A 20 7.66 9.61 -3.58
N THR A 21 6.48 10.18 -3.31
CA THR A 21 5.89 10.28 -1.96
C THR A 21 4.72 9.34 -1.72
N HIS A 22 4.07 8.84 -2.77
CA HIS A 22 2.84 8.04 -2.65
C HIS A 22 2.98 6.61 -3.17
N GLU A 23 3.99 6.29 -3.99
CA GLU A 23 4.23 4.94 -4.45
C GLU A 23 4.72 4.05 -3.29
N PRO A 24 3.98 2.98 -2.95
CA PRO A 24 4.41 2.09 -1.89
C PRO A 24 5.46 1.11 -2.42
N THR A 25 6.41 0.77 -1.56
CA THR A 25 7.45 -0.24 -1.83
C THR A 25 7.17 -1.48 -0.99
N VAL A 26 7.63 -2.63 -1.48
CA VAL A 26 7.58 -3.90 -0.75
C VAL A 26 8.99 -4.48 -0.60
N ALA A 27 9.32 -4.97 0.60
CA ALA A 27 10.54 -5.69 0.87
C ALA A 27 10.24 -6.96 1.68
N MET A 28 10.95 -8.05 1.39
CA MET A 28 10.88 -9.25 2.21
C MET A 28 11.65 -9.02 3.52
N SER A 29 10.99 -9.24 4.66
CA SER A 29 11.61 -9.14 5.98
C SER A 29 12.42 -10.40 6.30
N LYS A 30 13.41 -10.28 7.19
CA LYS A 30 14.34 -11.40 7.53
C LYS A 30 13.63 -12.58 8.19
N ASP A 31 12.48 -12.36 8.79
CA ASP A 31 11.62 -13.34 9.45
C ASP A 31 10.52 -13.88 8.53
N GLY A 32 10.58 -13.60 7.23
CA GLY A 32 9.72 -14.22 6.21
C GLY A 32 8.38 -13.52 5.99
N GLY A 33 8.23 -12.29 6.48
CA GLY A 33 7.12 -11.41 6.13
C GLY A 33 7.42 -10.52 4.93
N PHE A 34 6.44 -9.72 4.55
CA PHE A 34 6.58 -8.66 3.56
C PHE A 34 6.24 -7.32 4.20
N THR A 35 7.23 -6.44 4.24
CA THR A 35 7.07 -5.07 4.73
C THR A 35 6.65 -4.18 3.57
N VAL A 36 5.45 -3.62 3.68
CA VAL A 36 4.99 -2.53 2.83
C VAL A 36 5.37 -1.21 3.48
N ARG A 37 6.04 -0.35 2.73
CA ARG A 37 6.44 0.98 3.15
C ARG A 37 5.93 1.98 2.14
N CYS A 38 5.25 3.03 2.60
CA CYS A 38 5.01 4.20 1.79
C CYS A 38 5.55 5.44 2.49
N SER A 39 6.04 6.39 1.69
CA SER A 39 6.54 7.65 2.21
C SER A 39 5.42 8.40 2.92
N GLY A 40 5.80 9.07 4.00
CA GLY A 40 4.90 9.97 4.69
C GLY A 40 4.50 11.09 3.75
N VAL A 41 3.31 11.61 3.97
CA VAL A 41 2.71 12.74 3.27
C VAL A 41 3.65 13.96 3.44
N ARG A 42 4.18 14.47 2.32
CA ARG A 42 5.33 15.41 2.32
C ARG A 42 5.03 16.59 1.40
N GLY A 43 4.23 17.51 1.90
CA GLY A 43 4.00 18.78 1.23
C GLY A 43 2.91 19.61 1.90
N PRO A 44 2.90 20.94 1.73
CA PRO A 44 1.77 21.77 2.16
C PRO A 44 0.44 21.40 1.47
N GLU A 45 0.48 20.87 0.25
CA GLU A 45 -0.65 20.28 -0.50
C GLU A 45 -1.21 19.00 0.12
N ASP A 46 -0.43 18.40 1.00
CA ASP A 46 -0.59 17.07 1.56
C ASP A 46 -1.11 17.18 3.02
N LYS A 47 -1.34 18.40 3.53
CA LYS A 47 -1.90 18.63 4.86
C LYS A 47 -3.26 17.95 5.04
N GLY A 48 -3.32 17.00 5.97
CA GLY A 48 -4.53 16.22 6.25
C GLY A 48 -4.72 14.99 5.36
N ASN A 49 -3.81 14.76 4.42
CA ASN A 49 -3.71 13.49 3.70
C ASN A 49 -3.07 12.44 4.64
N PHE A 50 -3.58 11.23 4.63
CA PHE A 50 -3.03 10.12 5.43
C PHE A 50 -3.37 8.79 4.76
N VAL A 51 -2.62 7.75 5.11
CA VAL A 51 -2.89 6.40 4.64
C VAL A 51 -4.16 5.86 5.31
N GLU A 52 -5.20 5.62 4.52
CA GLU A 52 -6.44 4.98 4.99
C GLU A 52 -6.25 3.46 5.06
N PHE A 53 -5.58 2.90 4.05
CA PHE A 53 -5.42 1.47 3.90
C PHE A 53 -4.09 1.12 3.25
N ALA A 54 -3.52 0.00 3.67
CA ALA A 54 -2.46 -0.69 2.96
C ALA A 54 -2.88 -2.14 2.70
N TRP A 55 -2.61 -2.60 1.48
CA TRP A 55 -2.85 -3.96 1.05
C TRP A 55 -1.57 -4.56 0.48
N LEU A 56 -1.48 -5.87 0.64
CA LEU A 56 -0.53 -6.68 -0.09
C LEU A 56 -1.31 -7.66 -0.95
N MET A 57 -1.05 -7.63 -2.25
CA MET A 57 -1.80 -8.40 -3.24
C MET A 57 -0.88 -9.27 -4.08
N THR A 58 -1.44 -10.27 -4.75
CA THR A 58 -0.74 -10.98 -5.83
C THR A 58 -0.52 -10.04 -7.02
N GLU A 59 0.55 -10.27 -7.79
CA GLU A 59 0.92 -9.44 -8.94
C GLU A 59 -0.18 -9.32 -10.01
N ASP A 60 -0.96 -10.38 -10.20
CA ASP A 60 -2.10 -10.42 -11.11
C ASP A 60 -3.32 -9.63 -10.59
N GLY A 61 -3.25 -9.07 -9.38
CA GLY A 61 -4.31 -8.30 -8.75
C GLY A 61 -5.53 -9.13 -8.34
N THR A 62 -5.49 -10.47 -8.43
CA THR A 62 -6.66 -11.32 -8.21
C THR A 62 -6.92 -11.63 -6.74
N ARG A 63 -5.89 -11.56 -5.88
CA ARG A 63 -5.97 -11.94 -4.47
C ARG A 63 -5.33 -10.92 -3.55
N VAL A 64 -5.96 -10.73 -2.40
CA VAL A 64 -5.47 -9.91 -1.29
C VAL A 64 -4.91 -10.84 -0.22
N LEU A 65 -3.61 -10.70 0.05
CA LEU A 65 -2.85 -11.53 0.98
C LEU A 65 -2.78 -10.90 2.38
N GLY A 66 -2.92 -9.58 2.45
CA GLY A 66 -2.92 -8.82 3.70
C GLY A 66 -3.62 -7.48 3.56
N ARG A 67 -4.23 -7.01 4.66
CA ARG A 67 -4.81 -5.67 4.77
C ARG A 67 -4.48 -5.08 6.13
N ALA A 68 -4.02 -3.84 6.14
CA ALA A 68 -3.78 -3.05 7.32
C ALA A 68 -4.49 -1.70 7.23
N THR A 69 -5.01 -1.26 8.37
CA THR A 69 -5.58 0.07 8.58
C THR A 69 -4.70 0.78 9.59
N PRO A 70 -3.92 1.80 9.20
CA PRO A 70 -2.96 2.47 10.09
C PRO A 70 -3.60 3.10 11.34
N GLY A 71 -4.92 3.34 11.30
CA GLY A 71 -5.61 4.18 12.28
C GLY A 71 -5.41 5.65 11.93
N ILE A 72 -6.45 6.45 12.17
CA ILE A 72 -6.43 7.89 11.90
C ILE A 72 -5.57 8.53 12.99
N GLU A 73 -4.29 8.78 12.72
CA GLU A 73 -3.53 9.74 13.52
C GLU A 73 -3.63 11.10 12.84
N GLY A 74 -4.26 12.04 13.56
CA GLY A 74 -4.63 13.36 13.06
C GLY A 74 -3.46 14.12 12.44
N GLU A 75 -3.81 14.95 11.45
CA GLU A 75 -2.94 15.85 10.70
C GLU A 75 -1.68 15.20 10.10
N GLY A 76 -1.79 14.78 8.83
CA GLY A 76 -0.66 14.70 7.88
C GLY A 76 0.65 14.25 8.50
N SER A 77 0.71 13.00 8.93
CA SER A 77 1.94 12.47 9.51
C SER A 77 3.04 12.49 8.44
N ALA A 78 4.04 13.35 8.64
CA ALA A 78 5.28 13.32 7.86
C ALA A 78 6.07 12.01 8.07
N THR A 79 5.61 11.16 9.00
CA THR A 79 6.17 9.84 9.27
C THR A 79 5.75 8.87 8.17
N PRO A 80 6.72 8.17 7.54
CA PRO A 80 6.41 7.06 6.66
C PRO A 80 5.53 6.02 7.34
N TYR A 81 4.55 5.52 6.61
CA TYR A 81 3.78 4.37 7.07
C TYR A 81 4.53 3.10 6.68
N GLU A 82 4.77 2.24 7.67
CA GLU A 82 5.39 0.94 7.49
C GLU A 82 4.53 -0.13 8.17
N HIS A 83 4.27 -1.22 7.46
CA HIS A 83 3.57 -2.37 8.01
C HIS A 83 4.12 -3.66 7.46
N THR A 84 4.36 -4.63 8.35
CA THR A 84 4.85 -5.95 7.95
C THR A 84 3.74 -6.98 8.01
N PHE A 85 3.41 -7.55 6.86
CA PHE A 85 2.45 -8.62 6.72
C PHE A 85 3.14 -9.97 6.90
N TYR A 86 2.62 -10.78 7.81
CA TYR A 86 3.00 -12.18 7.97
C TYR A 86 1.83 -13.05 7.54
N THR A 87 1.98 -13.85 6.48
CA THR A 87 0.99 -14.88 6.14
C THR A 87 1.67 -16.12 5.57
N LYS A 88 1.08 -17.29 5.87
CA LYS A 88 1.47 -18.57 5.26
C LYS A 88 1.02 -18.68 3.81
N GLU A 89 0.11 -17.82 3.39
CA GLU A 89 -0.42 -17.77 2.03
C GLU A 89 0.57 -17.20 1.01
N PHE A 90 1.74 -16.72 1.42
CA PHE A 90 2.78 -16.26 0.51
C PHE A 90 3.43 -17.39 -0.29
N VAL A 91 3.17 -18.65 0.05
CA VAL A 91 3.82 -19.81 -0.56
C VAL A 91 2.79 -20.61 -1.36
N GLU A 92 2.96 -20.64 -2.69
CA GLU A 92 2.23 -21.50 -3.61
C GLU A 92 2.44 -22.98 -3.28
N PRO A 93 1.49 -23.86 -3.66
CA PRO A 93 1.71 -25.30 -3.66
C PRO A 93 3.03 -25.63 -4.39
N GLY A 94 3.99 -26.24 -3.68
CA GLY A 94 5.34 -26.50 -4.18
C GLY A 94 6.44 -25.58 -3.64
N GLY A 95 6.11 -24.66 -2.71
CA GLY A 95 7.12 -23.88 -1.99
C GLY A 95 7.53 -22.57 -2.66
N LYS A 96 6.87 -22.19 -3.77
CA LYS A 96 7.20 -20.97 -4.52
C LYS A 96 6.55 -19.76 -3.86
N VAL A 97 7.33 -18.73 -3.57
CA VAL A 97 6.79 -17.48 -3.02
C VAL A 97 6.01 -16.73 -4.12
N HIS A 98 4.79 -16.29 -3.83
CA HIS A 98 4.02 -15.46 -4.76
C HIS A 98 4.77 -14.16 -5.05
N ASN A 99 4.73 -13.71 -6.31
CA ASN A 99 5.04 -12.32 -6.62
C ASN A 99 3.95 -11.45 -6.00
N VAL A 100 4.36 -10.49 -5.16
CA VAL A 100 3.44 -9.62 -4.43
C VAL A 100 3.64 -8.17 -4.82
N VAL A 101 2.56 -7.41 -4.74
CA VAL A 101 2.51 -6.00 -5.09
C VAL A 101 1.85 -5.24 -3.94
N PRO A 102 2.48 -4.16 -3.45
CA PRO A 102 1.87 -3.29 -2.46
C PRO A 102 0.84 -2.35 -3.10
N TYR A 103 -0.25 -2.13 -2.38
CA TYR A 103 -1.23 -1.09 -2.71
C TYR A 103 -1.50 -0.24 -1.47
N VAL A 104 -1.55 1.08 -1.63
CA VAL A 104 -1.83 2.02 -0.54
C VAL A 104 -2.88 3.01 -0.99
N ALA A 105 -3.93 3.19 -0.17
CA ALA A 105 -4.92 4.23 -0.38
C ALA A 105 -4.71 5.37 0.61
N TYR A 106 -4.61 6.57 0.06
CA TYR A 106 -4.53 7.84 0.76
C TYR A 106 -5.90 8.51 0.77
N SER A 107 -6.19 9.25 1.83
CA SER A 107 -7.51 9.86 2.06
C SER A 107 -7.90 10.87 0.98
N THR A 108 -6.94 11.65 0.47
CA THR A 108 -7.18 12.66 -0.57
C THR A 108 -6.50 12.34 -1.89
N SER A 109 -5.35 11.65 -1.87
CA SER A 109 -4.55 11.39 -3.07
C SER A 109 -4.89 10.07 -3.78
N GLY A 110 -5.93 9.36 -3.36
CA GLY A 110 -6.39 8.16 -4.03
C GLY A 110 -5.52 6.92 -3.76
N ALA A 111 -5.61 5.93 -4.64
CA ALA A 111 -4.92 4.65 -4.49
C ALA A 111 -3.65 4.60 -5.35
N TRP A 112 -2.59 4.02 -4.79
CA TRP A 112 -1.27 3.92 -5.40
C TRP A 112 -0.78 2.48 -5.34
N LYS A 113 -0.03 2.07 -6.36
CA LYS A 113 0.54 0.74 -6.57
C LYS A 113 2.04 0.93 -6.83
N GLY A 114 2.88 0.05 -6.29
CA GLY A 114 4.31 -0.04 -6.66
C GLY A 114 4.77 -1.45 -6.96
#